data_AF-A0A954L5L3-F1
#
_entry.id   AF-A0A954L5L3-F1
#
_cell.length_a   1.000
_cell.length_b   1.000
_cell.length_c   1.000
_cell.angle_alpha   90.00
_cell.angle_beta   90.00
_cell.angle_gamma   90.00
#
_symmetry.space_group_name_H-M   'P 1'
#
loop_
_entity.id
_entity.type
_entity.pdbx_description
1 polymer ?
#
loop_
_entity_poly.entity_id
_entity_poly.type
_entity_poly.pdbx_seq_one_letter_code
_entity_poly.pdbx_strand_id
1 'polypeptide(L)'
;VVDADGQYVGVFSERCSISLLLAAAYDGAPTNAIEAFVDRDADTIGPESDLLAIAQTFMTSSSRRLPVVDNGRVLGQVSRRDLLRAAHRLLDMGQSEGSSVLYLSGLSDPTESSILVRARV
;
A
#
# COMPACT_ATOMS: atom_id res chain seq x y z
N VAL A 1 -10.33 3.84 4.52
CA VAL A 1 -11.47 4.65 5.01
C VAL A 1 -12.34 3.75 5.84
N VAL A 2 -12.75 4.22 7.01
CA VAL A 2 -13.66 3.49 7.90
C VAL A 2 -14.86 4.37 8.21
N ASP A 3 -16.01 3.75 8.51
CA ASP A 3 -17.21 4.47 8.96
C ASP A 3 -17.14 4.81 10.47
N ALA A 4 -18.23 5.35 11.00
CA ALA A 4 -18.35 5.73 12.40
C ALA A 4 -18.26 4.54 13.37
N ASP A 5 -18.63 3.34 12.92
CA ASP A 5 -18.55 2.09 13.69
C ASP A 5 -17.18 1.40 13.54
N GLY A 6 -16.27 2.01 12.78
CA GLY A 6 -14.93 1.50 12.52
C GLY A 6 -14.90 0.36 11.50
N GLN A 7 -15.96 0.18 10.71
CA GLN A 7 -16.01 -0.80 9.63
C GLN A 7 -15.27 -0.27 8.40
N TYR A 8 -14.61 -1.17 7.68
CA TYR A 8 -13.90 -0.88 6.45
C TYR A 8 -14.90 -0.49 5.35
N VAL A 9 -14.69 0.68 4.77
CA VAL A 9 -15.52 1.21 3.68
C VAL A 9 -14.80 1.13 2.33
N GLY A 10 -13.48 1.23 2.32
CA GLY A 10 -12.69 1.27 1.09
C GLY A 10 -11.36 2.00 1.24
N VAL A 11 -10.70 2.28 0.12
CA VAL A 11 -9.43 3.00 0.07
C VAL A 11 -9.60 4.38 -0.57
N PHE A 12 -8.96 5.39 0.02
CA PHE A 12 -8.77 6.69 -0.62
C PHE A 12 -7.28 6.86 -0.92
N SER A 13 -6.92 6.81 -2.20
CA SER A 13 -5.54 6.81 -2.68
C SER A 13 -5.21 8.08 -3.46
N GLU A 14 -3.96 8.24 -3.92
CA GLU A 14 -3.56 9.33 -4.82
C GLU A 14 -4.44 9.39 -6.08
N ARG A 15 -4.87 8.23 -6.60
CA ARG A 15 -5.80 8.15 -7.73
C ARG A 15 -7.16 8.78 -7.40
N CYS A 16 -7.67 8.51 -6.19
CA CYS A 16 -8.90 9.10 -5.69
C CYS A 16 -8.75 10.62 -5.52
N SER A 17 -7.62 11.08 -4.98
CA SER A 17 -7.31 12.51 -4.85
C SER A 17 -7.26 13.22 -6.19
N ILE A 18 -6.61 12.63 -7.20
CA ILE A 18 -6.55 13.19 -8.55
C ILE A 18 -7.96 13.26 -9.15
N SER A 19 -8.76 12.21 -8.99
CA SER A 19 -10.14 12.19 -9.49
C SER A 19 -11.02 13.25 -8.82
N LEU A 20 -10.89 13.44 -7.50
CA LEU A 20 -11.58 14.49 -6.74
C LEU A 20 -11.16 15.89 -7.22
N LEU A 21 -9.85 16.11 -7.42
CA LEU A 21 -9.33 17.38 -7.90
C LEU A 21 -9.89 17.74 -9.28
N LEU A 22 -9.98 16.77 -10.19
CA LEU A 22 -10.58 16.96 -11.50
C LEU A 22 -12.06 17.33 -11.40
N ALA A 23 -12.84 16.59 -10.63
CA ALA A 23 -14.26 16.89 -10.43
C ALA A 23 -14.48 18.28 -9.81
N ALA A 24 -13.63 18.68 -8.86
CA ALA A 24 -13.69 20.02 -8.28
C ALA A 24 -13.36 21.12 -9.30
N ALA A 25 -12.39 20.89 -10.18
CA ALA A 25 -11.98 21.84 -11.20
C ALA A 25 -12.99 21.99 -12.35
N TYR A 26 -13.62 20.90 -12.79
CA TYR A 26 -14.48 20.90 -13.97
C TYR A 26 -15.98 21.03 -13.64
N ASP A 27 -16.44 20.38 -12.57
CA ASP A 27 -17.86 20.31 -12.23
C ASP A 27 -18.23 21.19 -11.04
N GLY A 28 -17.25 21.94 -10.50
CA GLY A 28 -17.42 22.74 -9.28
C GLY A 28 -17.75 21.87 -8.06
N ALA A 29 -17.40 20.57 -8.11
CA ALA A 29 -17.69 19.65 -7.03
C ALA A 29 -17.02 20.11 -5.73
N PRO A 30 -17.71 20.02 -4.58
CA PRO A 30 -17.12 20.43 -3.32
C PRO A 30 -15.99 19.46 -2.93
N THR A 31 -14.82 20.01 -2.61
CA THR A 31 -13.60 19.24 -2.31
C THR A 31 -13.68 18.42 -1.02
N ASN A 32 -14.73 18.60 -0.22
CA ASN A 32 -14.98 17.82 0.99
C ASN A 32 -15.80 16.53 0.73
N ALA A 33 -16.30 16.30 -0.49
CA ALA A 33 -17.09 15.12 -0.85
C ALA A 33 -16.23 13.87 -1.13
N ILE A 34 -15.28 13.58 -0.24
CA ILE A 34 -14.31 12.49 -0.38
C ILE A 34 -15.00 11.12 -0.54
N GLU A 35 -16.14 10.93 0.13
CA GLU A 35 -16.92 9.69 0.15
C GLU A 35 -17.35 9.18 -1.24
N ALA A 36 -17.56 10.11 -2.19
CA ALA A 36 -17.91 9.77 -3.57
C ALA A 36 -16.72 9.18 -4.35
N PHE A 37 -15.49 9.46 -3.91
CA PHE A 37 -14.24 9.07 -4.58
C PHE A 37 -13.49 7.95 -3.86
N VAL A 38 -14.03 7.44 -2.75
CA VAL A 38 -13.49 6.25 -2.07
C VAL A 38 -13.67 5.04 -2.99
N ASP A 39 -12.56 4.34 -3.23
CA ASP A 39 -12.52 3.08 -3.95
C ASP A 39 -13.04 1.96 -3.03
N ARG A 40 -14.32 1.60 -3.20
CA ARG A 40 -15.02 0.58 -2.40
C ARG A 40 -14.69 -0.85 -2.87
N ASP A 41 -14.17 -0.99 -4.08
CA ASP A 41 -13.78 -2.28 -4.67
C ASP A 41 -12.28 -2.55 -4.51
N ALA A 42 -11.57 -1.71 -3.74
CA ALA A 42 -10.15 -1.86 -3.49
C ALA A 42 -9.85 -3.22 -2.84
N ASP A 43 -8.91 -3.95 -3.45
CA ASP A 43 -8.46 -5.26 -2.98
C ASP A 43 -8.01 -5.20 -1.51
N THR A 44 -8.38 -6.21 -0.74
CA THR A 44 -7.99 -6.38 0.66
C THR A 44 -7.35 -7.75 0.87
N ILE A 45 -6.63 -7.90 1.97
CA ILE A 45 -6.07 -9.18 2.42
C ILE A 45 -6.52 -9.47 3.85
N GLY A 46 -6.53 -10.74 4.23
CA GLY A 46 -6.82 -11.17 5.60
C GLY A 46 -5.56 -11.19 6.47
N PRO A 47 -5.72 -11.26 7.82
CA PRO A 47 -4.59 -11.38 8.74
C PRO A 47 -3.76 -12.66 8.52
N GLU A 48 -4.41 -13.73 8.05
CA GLU A 48 -3.78 -15.04 7.79
C GLU A 48 -3.33 -15.21 6.32
N SER A 49 -3.37 -14.15 5.50
CA SER A 49 -2.92 -14.22 4.12
C SER A 49 -1.40 -14.46 4.06
N ASP A 50 -0.99 -15.53 3.38
CA ASP A 50 0.42 -15.85 3.21
C ASP A 50 1.13 -14.92 2.20
N LEU A 51 2.46 -14.98 2.19
CA LEU A 51 3.30 -14.12 1.36
C LEU A 51 3.00 -14.29 -0.15
N LEU A 52 2.67 -15.50 -0.59
CA LEU A 52 2.40 -15.81 -2.00
C LEU A 52 1.05 -15.21 -2.43
N ALA A 53 0.02 -15.38 -1.61
CA ALA A 53 -1.30 -14.80 -1.83
C ALA A 53 -1.21 -13.26 -1.90
N ILE A 54 -0.51 -12.63 -0.94
CA ILE A 54 -0.28 -11.19 -0.94
C ILE A 54 0.45 -10.75 -2.22
N ALA A 55 1.46 -11.49 -2.66
CA ALA A 55 2.19 -11.21 -3.90
C ALA A 55 1.29 -11.31 -5.14
N GLN A 56 0.44 -12.34 -5.22
CA GLN A 56 -0.52 -12.50 -6.30
C GLN A 56 -1.52 -11.34 -6.35
N THR A 57 -2.06 -10.92 -5.21
CA THR A 57 -2.94 -9.75 -5.13
C THR A 57 -2.23 -8.49 -5.63
N PHE A 58 -0.97 -8.27 -5.28
CA PHE A 58 -0.23 -7.12 -5.80
C PHE A 58 0.08 -7.18 -7.31
N MET A 59 0.11 -8.37 -7.90
CA MET A 59 0.35 -8.53 -9.34
C MET A 59 -0.88 -8.20 -10.18
N THR A 60 -2.08 -8.47 -9.64
CA THR A 60 -3.35 -8.14 -10.31
C THR A 60 -3.88 -6.76 -9.91
N SER A 61 -3.50 -6.28 -8.73
CA SER A 61 -3.95 -4.99 -8.21
C SER A 61 -3.07 -3.83 -8.66
N SER A 62 -3.70 -2.72 -9.03
CA SER A 62 -3.00 -1.44 -9.24
C SER A 62 -2.57 -0.76 -7.93
N SER A 63 -2.97 -1.32 -6.79
CA SER A 63 -2.72 -0.75 -5.46
C SER A 63 -1.26 -0.94 -5.02
N ARG A 64 -0.70 0.12 -4.43
CA ARG A 64 0.65 0.11 -3.83
C ARG A 64 0.66 -0.46 -2.41
N ARG A 65 -0.52 -0.46 -1.77
CA ARG A 65 -0.75 -0.95 -0.42
C ARG A 65 -2.08 -1.68 -0.40
N LEU A 66 -2.15 -2.77 0.36
CA LEU A 66 -3.35 -3.56 0.59
C LEU A 66 -3.76 -3.37 2.05
N PRO A 67 -5.02 -2.99 2.33
CA PRO A 67 -5.56 -3.04 3.68
C PRO A 67 -5.61 -4.49 4.18
N VAL A 68 -5.25 -4.68 5.45
CA VAL A 68 -5.48 -5.94 6.16
C VAL A 68 -6.80 -5.80 6.90
N VAL A 69 -7.79 -6.60 6.53
CA VAL A 69 -9.16 -6.52 7.06
C VAL A 69 -9.54 -7.86 7.67
N ASP A 70 -10.11 -7.81 8.86
CA ASP A 70 -10.70 -8.97 9.53
C ASP A 70 -12.06 -8.61 10.12
N ASN A 71 -13.07 -9.44 9.85
CA ASN A 71 -14.44 -9.23 10.33
C ASN A 71 -14.96 -7.79 10.10
N GLY A 72 -14.67 -7.24 8.92
CA GLY A 72 -15.05 -5.87 8.55
C GLY A 72 -14.19 -4.77 9.17
N ARG A 73 -13.19 -5.07 9.99
CA ARG A 73 -12.35 -4.07 10.67
C ARG A 73 -10.96 -4.02 10.05
N VAL A 74 -10.42 -2.81 9.93
CA VAL A 74 -9.05 -2.61 9.46
C VAL A 74 -8.07 -2.91 10.59
N LEU A 75 -7.25 -3.94 10.41
CA LEU A 75 -6.18 -4.31 11.32
C LEU A 75 -4.86 -3.61 10.99
N GLY A 76 -4.65 -3.26 9.71
CA GLY A 76 -3.43 -2.62 9.25
C GLY A 76 -3.36 -2.49 7.75
N GLN A 77 -2.14 -2.35 7.22
CA GLN A 77 -1.87 -2.32 5.78
C GLN A 77 -0.51 -2.93 5.48
N VAL A 78 -0.39 -3.55 4.32
CA VAL A 78 0.87 -4.08 3.79
C VAL A 78 1.20 -3.32 2.51
N SER A 79 2.44 -2.86 2.35
CA SER A 79 2.91 -2.28 1.09
C SER A 79 3.71 -3.27 0.27
N ARG A 80 3.87 -2.99 -1.03
CA ARG A 80 4.79 -3.74 -1.91
C ARG A 80 6.22 -3.79 -1.33
N ARG A 81 6.67 -2.72 -0.66
CA ARG A 81 8.01 -2.69 -0.02
C ARG A 81 8.10 -3.65 1.18
N ASP A 82 7.00 -3.83 1.91
CA ASP A 82 6.97 -4.77 3.04
C ASP A 82 6.99 -6.21 2.54
N LEU A 83 6.24 -6.52 1.47
CA LEU A 83 6.31 -7.79 0.77
C LEU A 83 7.74 -8.11 0.31
N LEU A 84 8.40 -7.17 -0.38
CA LEU A 84 9.76 -7.38 -0.90
C LEU A 84 10.78 -7.55 0.24
N ARG A 85 10.64 -6.82 1.34
CA ARG A 85 11.49 -7.00 2.54
C ARG A 85 11.31 -8.37 3.16
N ALA A 86 10.07 -8.86 3.27
CA ALA A 86 9.79 -10.19 3.78
C ALA A 86 10.33 -11.29 2.86
N ALA A 87 10.14 -11.14 1.54
CA ALA A 87 10.67 -12.07 0.54
C ALA A 87 12.20 -12.12 0.56
N HIS A 88 12.88 -10.97 0.65
CA HIS A 88 14.34 -10.91 0.73
C HIS A 88 14.87 -11.69 1.94
N ARG A 89 14.28 -11.49 3.13
CA ARG A 89 14.66 -12.25 4.33
C ARG A 89 14.46 -13.75 4.15
N LEU A 90 13.38 -14.17 3.50
CA LEU A 90 13.09 -15.59 3.27
C LEU A 90 14.07 -16.23 2.28
N LEU A 91 14.49 -15.49 1.26
CA LEU A 91 15.46 -15.96 0.26
C LEU A 91 16.91 -15.94 0.79
N ASP A 92 17.27 -14.93 1.58
CA ASP A 92 18.62 -14.82 2.19
C ASP A 92 18.90 -15.92 3.21
N MET A 93 17.87 -16.43 3.90
CA MET A 93 18.01 -17.57 4.82
C MET A 93 18.47 -18.87 4.13
N GLY A 94 18.55 -18.91 2.79
CA GLY A 94 19.07 -20.02 2.00
C GLY A 94 20.37 -19.75 1.23
N GLN A 95 21.00 -18.57 1.37
CA GLN A 95 22.18 -18.17 0.61
C GLN A 95 23.33 -17.74 1.55
N SER A 96 24.33 -18.61 1.71
CA SER A 96 25.66 -18.16 2.14
C SER A 96 26.26 -17.31 1.01
N GLU A 97 26.38 -16.00 1.27
CA GLU A 97 27.18 -14.98 0.55
C GLU A 97 27.14 -15.02 -1.00
N GLY A 98 26.45 -14.05 -1.63
CA GLY A 98 26.93 -13.53 -2.92
C GLY A 98 25.95 -13.30 -4.07
N SER A 99 24.63 -13.31 -3.87
CA SER A 99 23.74 -12.84 -4.94
C SER A 99 22.47 -12.19 -4.40
N SER A 100 22.63 -11.02 -3.75
CA SER A 100 21.48 -10.12 -3.64
C SER A 100 21.12 -9.72 -5.06
N VAL A 101 19.94 -10.15 -5.53
CA VAL A 101 19.40 -9.75 -6.82
C VAL A 101 19.42 -8.23 -6.85
N LEU A 102 20.01 -7.63 -7.90
CA LEU A 102 20.35 -6.20 -7.96
C LEU A 102 19.23 -5.23 -7.52
N TYR A 103 17.96 -5.66 -7.60
CA TYR A 103 16.79 -4.89 -7.18
C TYR A 103 16.52 -4.89 -5.66
N LEU A 104 16.95 -5.91 -4.92
CA LEU A 104 16.65 -6.10 -3.49
C LEU A 104 17.71 -5.53 -2.55
N SER A 105 18.90 -5.19 -3.06
CA SER A 105 20.00 -4.64 -2.25
C SER A 105 19.63 -3.35 -1.51
N GLY A 106 18.78 -2.50 -2.10
CA GLY A 106 18.29 -1.26 -1.46
C GLY A 106 17.26 -1.48 -0.32
N LEU A 107 16.91 -2.72 0.00
CA LEU A 107 16.01 -3.05 1.10
C LEU A 107 16.75 -3.51 2.36
N SER A 108 18.07 -3.73 2.27
CA SER A 108 18.90 -4.30 3.34
C SER A 108 19.45 -3.26 4.32
N ASP A 109 19.34 -1.96 4.05
CA ASP A 109 19.87 -0.91 4.94
C ASP A 109 18.97 -0.66 6.17
N PRO A 110 19.46 -0.87 7.41
CA PRO A 110 18.72 -0.59 8.63
C PRO A 110 18.70 0.90 9.02
N THR A 111 19.47 1.76 8.35
CA THR A 111 19.82 3.11 8.82
C THR A 111 19.14 4.28 8.10
N GLU A 112 18.34 4.09 7.05
CA GLU A 112 17.59 5.19 6.41
C GLU A 112 16.25 5.53 7.09
N SER A 113 16.27 5.61 8.43
CA SER A 113 15.34 6.49 9.17
C SER A 113 15.96 7.88 9.31
N SER A 114 16.08 8.61 8.20
CA SER A 114 16.15 10.08 8.25
C SER A 114 15.71 10.65 6.90
N ILE A 115 14.42 11.00 6.83
CA ILE A 115 13.89 11.84 5.77
C ILE A 115 14.52 13.23 5.97
N LEU A 116 15.58 13.53 5.23
CA LEU A 116 16.01 14.91 4.96
C LEU A 116 15.94 15.14 3.45
N VAL A 117 14.77 15.56 2.98
CA VAL A 117 14.56 16.02 1.61
C VAL A 117 15.27 17.37 1.45
N ARG A 118 16.43 17.37 0.79
CA ARG A 118 16.95 18.59 0.15
C ARG A 118 16.36 18.65 -1.26
N ALA A 119 15.32 19.46 -1.42
CA ALA A 119 14.93 19.98 -2.72
C ALA A 119 15.99 21.02 -3.15
N ARG A 120 16.56 20.86 -4.34
CA ARG A 120 17.30 21.93 -5.03
C ARG A 120 16.32 22.62 -5.97
N VAL A 121 16.31 23.96 -5.87
CA VAL A 121 15.78 24.89 -6.88
C VAL A 121 16.70 24.87 -8.10
#